data_AF-A0A1G4KKK5-F1
#
_entry.id   AF-A0A1G4KKK5-F1
#
_cell.length_a   1.000
_cell.length_b   1.000
_cell.length_c   1.000
_cell.angle_alpha   90.00
_cell.angle_beta   90.00
_cell.angle_gamma   90.00
#
_symmetry.space_group_name_H-M   'P 1'
#
loop_
_entity.id
_entity.type
_entity.pdbx_description
1 polymer ?
#
loop_
_entity_poly.entity_id
_entity_poly.type
_entity_poly.pdbx_seq_one_letter_code
_entity_poly.pdbx_strand_id
1 'polypeptide(L)'
;MLAANIVNAQPFSTPQTTPVVEKRNPRPTSPAQEVVPTSTPTKQVTLVNHIATMLSALTFKFSNQRVNNNKLHLAAFLTEVFKRSKCSKKIILLSIYYFHKLYTCKLDSITSLPEFSRCSKRIYLCCIILAHKFLNDQTFSMSSWQRISGLSCRDISTMERWCLAKLNYELLISDEKLTAWSRKYLYNEVVVEIINSKKRIRETEILSTLTPNKRLNTNIVII
;
A
#
# COMPACT_ATOMS: atom_id res chain seq x y z
N MET A 1 -17.17 -65.16 -4.58
CA MET A 1 -17.08 -65.60 -3.18
C MET A 1 -16.37 -64.49 -2.40
N LEU A 2 -17.12 -63.61 -1.73
CA LEU A 2 -17.32 -63.57 -0.26
C LEU A 2 -16.03 -63.14 0.47
N ALA A 3 -15.99 -62.12 1.34
CA ALA A 3 -17.02 -61.39 2.06
C ALA A 3 -16.54 -59.98 2.48
N ALA A 4 -17.50 -59.09 2.68
CA ALA A 4 -17.36 -57.74 3.23
C ALA A 4 -17.21 -57.78 4.76
N ASN A 5 -16.42 -56.87 5.33
CA ASN A 5 -16.40 -56.61 6.76
C ASN A 5 -17.07 -55.27 7.08
N ILE A 6 -18.18 -55.38 7.82
CA ILE A 6 -19.08 -54.35 8.30
C ILE A 6 -18.56 -53.87 9.66
N VAL A 7 -18.34 -52.56 9.82
CA VAL A 7 -18.13 -51.95 11.14
C VAL A 7 -19.47 -51.39 11.63
N ASN A 8 -19.96 -51.98 12.72
CA ASN A 8 -21.20 -51.64 13.40
C ASN A 8 -21.13 -50.25 14.06
N ALA A 9 -22.16 -49.44 13.81
CA ALA A 9 -22.51 -48.28 14.62
C ALA A 9 -23.23 -48.73 15.90
N GLN A 10 -22.93 -48.08 17.03
CA GLN A 10 -23.70 -48.19 18.27
C GLN A 10 -24.29 -46.82 18.63
N PRO A 11 -25.58 -46.75 19.02
CA PRO A 11 -26.27 -45.50 19.35
C PRO A 11 -26.08 -45.16 20.82
N PHE A 12 -25.86 -43.88 21.16
CA PHE A 12 -25.92 -43.43 22.54
C PHE A 12 -26.87 -42.24 22.74
N SER A 13 -27.70 -42.44 23.75
CA SER A 13 -28.93 -41.76 24.12
C SER A 13 -28.77 -40.32 24.60
N THR A 14 -29.77 -39.50 24.27
CA THR A 14 -30.07 -38.21 24.93
C THR A 14 -30.67 -38.42 26.32
N PRO A 15 -30.28 -37.62 27.33
CA PRO A 15 -31.09 -37.41 28.53
C PRO A 15 -31.79 -36.04 28.54
N GLN A 16 -32.97 -36.07 29.16
CA GLN A 16 -33.97 -35.02 29.29
C GLN A 16 -33.62 -33.87 30.25
N THR A 17 -34.29 -32.76 29.97
CA THR A 17 -34.68 -31.58 30.76
C THR A 17 -34.69 -31.69 32.28
N THR A 18 -34.18 -30.64 32.94
CA THR A 18 -34.51 -30.26 34.34
C THR A 18 -34.61 -28.72 34.46
N PRO A 19 -35.37 -28.19 35.45
CA PRO A 19 -36.11 -26.94 35.32
C PRO A 19 -35.35 -25.68 35.77
N VAL A 20 -35.76 -24.55 35.17
CA VAL A 20 -35.32 -23.19 35.48
C VAL A 20 -35.89 -22.75 36.83
N VAL A 21 -35.02 -22.39 37.79
CA VAL A 21 -35.39 -21.69 39.03
C VAL A 21 -34.96 -20.23 38.92
N GLU A 22 -35.96 -19.36 38.81
CA GLU A 22 -35.87 -17.91 38.83
C GLU A 22 -35.56 -17.41 40.25
N LYS A 23 -34.44 -16.69 40.43
CA LYS A 23 -34.18 -15.86 41.61
C LYS A 23 -33.98 -14.41 41.17
N ARG A 24 -34.99 -13.57 41.39
CA ARG A 24 -34.88 -12.11 41.38
C ARG A 24 -34.29 -11.63 42.70
N ASN A 25 -33.42 -10.62 42.63
CA ASN A 25 -33.32 -9.44 43.53
C ASN A 25 -32.03 -8.64 43.20
N PRO A 26 -31.85 -7.40 43.69
CA PRO A 26 -32.35 -6.16 43.10
C PRO A 26 -31.22 -5.26 42.55
N ARG A 27 -31.61 -4.25 41.76
CA ARG A 27 -30.75 -3.21 41.17
C ARG A 27 -30.01 -2.36 42.22
N PRO A 28 -28.72 -2.02 41.99
CA PRO A 28 -28.13 -0.77 42.46
C PRO A 28 -27.95 0.24 41.31
N THR A 29 -28.14 1.51 41.66
CA THR A 29 -28.14 2.74 40.85
C THR A 29 -26.74 3.30 40.58
N SER A 30 -26.49 3.67 39.30
CA SER A 30 -25.54 4.68 38.73
C SER A 30 -24.02 4.64 39.02
N PRO A 31 -23.17 5.30 38.19
CA PRO A 31 -23.13 5.38 36.73
C PRO A 31 -21.76 4.87 36.21
N ALA A 32 -21.74 3.84 35.37
CA ALA A 32 -20.50 3.44 34.70
C ALA A 32 -20.24 4.40 33.53
N GLN A 33 -19.17 5.18 33.63
CA GLN A 33 -18.61 5.96 32.54
C GLN A 33 -18.30 5.03 31.37
N GLU A 34 -18.87 5.30 30.19
CA GLU A 34 -18.39 4.74 28.93
C GLU A 34 -16.95 5.23 28.72
N VAL A 35 -15.98 4.37 29.02
CA VAL A 35 -14.60 4.58 28.60
C VAL A 35 -14.55 4.35 27.09
N VAL A 36 -14.57 5.46 26.36
CA VAL A 36 -14.22 5.53 24.93
C VAL A 36 -12.87 4.82 24.73
N PRO A 37 -12.77 3.72 23.95
CA PRO A 37 -11.48 3.11 23.68
C PRO A 37 -10.70 4.04 22.77
N THR A 38 -9.83 4.85 23.37
CA THR A 38 -8.81 5.62 22.64
C THR A 38 -7.75 4.61 22.19
N SER A 39 -8.02 3.92 21.08
CA SER A 39 -7.12 2.91 20.54
C SER A 39 -5.83 3.57 20.07
N THR A 40 -4.74 3.36 20.79
CA THR A 40 -3.41 3.70 20.30
C THR A 40 -3.19 3.00 18.95
N PRO A 41 -2.73 3.71 17.90
CA PRO A 41 -2.55 3.10 16.60
C PRO A 41 -1.53 1.96 16.70
N THR A 42 -1.94 0.76 16.27
CA THR A 42 -1.09 -0.42 16.24
C THR A 42 0.16 -0.12 15.39
N LYS A 43 1.33 -0.68 15.73
CA LYS A 43 2.59 -0.49 14.96
C LYS A 43 2.42 -0.70 13.44
N GLN A 44 1.51 -1.58 13.05
CA GLN A 44 1.14 -1.84 11.65
C GLN A 44 0.42 -0.65 10.98
N VAL A 45 -0.51 0.01 11.67
CA VAL A 45 -1.25 1.17 11.18
C VAL A 45 -0.29 2.34 10.91
N THR A 46 0.65 2.56 11.82
CA THR A 46 1.69 3.58 11.67
C THR A 46 2.55 3.31 10.43
N LEU A 47 3.01 2.07 10.24
CA LEU A 47 3.79 1.68 9.06
C LEU A 47 3.00 1.90 7.76
N VAL A 48 1.73 1.50 7.72
CA VAL A 48 0.86 1.72 6.55
C VAL A 48 0.74 3.21 6.24
N ASN A 49 0.60 4.07 7.26
CA ASN A 49 0.52 5.51 7.08
C ASN A 49 1.83 6.12 6.55
N HIS A 50 2.99 5.67 7.03
CA HIS A 50 4.29 6.10 6.50
C HIS A 50 4.44 5.71 5.02
N ILE A 51 4.10 4.47 4.67
CA ILE A 51 4.14 3.98 3.27
C ILE A 51 3.16 4.78 2.41
N ALA A 52 1.90 4.95 2.83
CA ALA A 52 0.89 5.70 2.10
C ALA A 52 1.32 7.15 1.83
N THR A 53 1.96 7.78 2.83
CA THR A 53 2.50 9.13 2.70
C THR A 53 3.60 9.19 1.65
N MET A 54 4.56 8.27 1.70
CA MET A 54 5.66 8.25 0.72
C MET A 54 5.16 7.93 -0.70
N LEU A 55 4.25 6.98 -0.87
CA LEU A 55 3.62 6.69 -2.16
C LEU A 55 2.95 7.95 -2.72
N SER A 56 2.09 8.60 -1.92
CA SER A 56 1.37 9.81 -2.34
C SER A 56 2.35 10.93 -2.72
N ALA A 57 3.38 11.15 -1.91
CA ALA A 57 4.32 12.23 -2.12
C ALA A 57 5.22 12.03 -3.36
N LEU A 58 5.67 10.80 -3.63
CA LEU A 58 6.46 10.49 -4.83
C LEU A 58 5.66 10.56 -6.13
N THR A 59 4.33 10.42 -6.03
CA THR A 59 3.47 10.27 -7.20
C THR A 59 2.40 11.35 -7.36
N PHE A 60 2.47 12.40 -6.54
CA PHE A 60 1.46 13.45 -6.54
C PHE A 60 1.28 14.06 -7.94
N LYS A 61 2.40 14.31 -8.65
CA LYS A 61 2.43 14.90 -10.00
C LYS A 61 1.75 14.06 -11.08
N PHE A 62 1.51 12.78 -10.82
CA PHE A 62 0.84 11.87 -11.75
C PHE A 62 -0.67 11.75 -11.46
N SER A 63 -1.16 12.40 -10.41
CA SER A 63 -2.59 12.36 -10.06
C SER A 63 -3.40 13.18 -11.05
N ASN A 64 -4.56 12.65 -11.46
CA ASN A 64 -5.50 13.31 -12.36
C ASN A 64 -6.93 12.79 -12.07
N GLN A 65 -7.94 13.22 -12.83
CA GLN A 65 -9.33 12.81 -12.62
C GLN A 65 -9.54 11.28 -12.66
N ARG A 66 -8.71 10.53 -13.40
CA ARG A 66 -8.78 9.07 -13.50
C ARG A 66 -7.87 8.35 -12.51
N VAL A 67 -6.78 8.98 -12.09
CA VAL A 67 -5.76 8.39 -11.21
C VAL A 67 -5.67 9.15 -9.90
N ASN A 68 -6.21 8.55 -8.84
CA ASN A 68 -6.20 9.13 -7.49
C ASN A 68 -5.09 8.51 -6.62
N ASN A 69 -4.02 9.27 -6.39
CA ASN A 69 -2.90 8.92 -5.50
C ASN A 69 -3.00 9.60 -4.12
N ASN A 70 -4.22 9.91 -3.66
CA ASN A 70 -4.44 10.44 -2.32
C ASN A 70 -4.07 9.42 -1.24
N LYS A 71 -3.39 9.88 -0.18
CA LYS A 71 -2.94 9.07 0.96
C LYS A 71 -4.04 8.18 1.55
N LEU A 72 -5.28 8.69 1.72
CA LEU A 72 -6.38 7.93 2.32
C LEU A 72 -6.72 6.67 1.50
N HIS A 73 -6.87 6.84 0.18
CA HIS A 73 -7.16 5.72 -0.71
C HIS A 73 -5.99 4.73 -0.83
N LEU A 74 -4.76 5.22 -0.67
CA LEU A 74 -3.57 4.37 -0.64
C LEU A 74 -3.49 3.57 0.66
N ALA A 75 -3.75 4.19 1.82
CA ALA A 75 -3.76 3.49 3.11
C ALA A 75 -4.79 2.35 3.15
N ALA A 76 -6.01 2.58 2.65
CA ALA A 76 -7.03 1.53 2.55
C ALA A 76 -6.57 0.36 1.65
N PHE A 77 -6.00 0.67 0.49
CA PHE A 77 -5.43 -0.34 -0.41
C PHE A 77 -4.29 -1.13 0.24
N LEU A 78 -3.37 -0.44 0.94
CA LEU A 78 -2.22 -1.06 1.61
C LEU A 78 -2.66 -2.03 2.70
N THR A 79 -3.62 -1.64 3.53
CA THR A 79 -4.19 -2.51 4.57
C THR A 79 -4.75 -3.78 3.96
N GLU A 80 -5.51 -3.68 2.88
CA GLU A 80 -6.14 -4.84 2.24
C GLU A 80 -5.12 -5.75 1.56
N VAL A 81 -4.19 -5.17 0.78
CA VAL A 81 -3.21 -5.97 0.03
C VAL A 81 -2.27 -6.69 1.00
N PHE A 82 -1.76 -6.03 2.04
CA PHE A 82 -0.89 -6.66 3.03
C PHE A 82 -1.59 -7.80 3.79
N LYS A 83 -2.87 -7.61 4.11
CA LYS A 83 -3.68 -8.66 4.74
C LYS A 83 -3.84 -9.88 3.83
N ARG A 84 -4.19 -9.68 2.56
CA ARG A 84 -4.46 -10.76 1.61
C ARG A 84 -3.20 -11.49 1.13
N SER A 85 -2.10 -10.76 0.94
CA SER A 85 -0.84 -11.33 0.43
C SER A 85 0.09 -11.82 1.55
N LYS A 86 -0.33 -11.76 2.82
CA LYS A 86 0.45 -12.23 3.98
C LYS A 86 1.89 -11.70 3.99
N CYS A 87 2.08 -10.44 3.61
CA CYS A 87 3.43 -9.89 3.47
C CYS A 87 4.14 -9.81 4.82
N SER A 88 5.33 -10.42 4.90
CA SER A 88 6.24 -10.19 6.02
C SER A 88 6.76 -8.76 6.02
N LYS A 89 7.25 -8.27 7.17
CA LYS A 89 7.86 -6.93 7.27
C LYS A 89 9.00 -6.75 6.26
N LYS A 90 9.80 -7.78 6.00
CA LYS A 90 10.91 -7.75 5.04
C LYS A 90 10.40 -7.52 3.60
N ILE A 91 9.33 -8.22 3.20
CA ILE A 91 8.68 -8.01 1.88
C ILE A 91 8.13 -6.58 1.77
N ILE A 92 7.47 -6.08 2.81
CA ILE A 92 6.94 -4.71 2.83
C ILE A 92 8.08 -3.69 2.66
N LEU A 93 9.15 -3.81 3.45
CA LEU A 93 10.31 -2.92 3.37
C LEU A 93 11.01 -2.96 2.01
N LEU A 94 11.17 -4.16 1.43
CA LEU A 94 11.81 -4.33 0.14
C LEU A 94 10.95 -3.77 -1.01
N SER A 95 9.65 -4.01 -0.99
CA SER A 95 8.72 -3.47 -2.00
C SER A 95 8.66 -1.94 -1.99
N ILE A 96 8.70 -1.31 -0.81
CA ILE A 96 8.70 0.14 -0.70
C ILE A 96 10.05 0.75 -1.12
N TYR A 97 11.15 0.04 -0.88
CA TYR A 97 12.46 0.39 -1.44
C TYR A 97 12.45 0.37 -2.97
N TYR A 98 11.89 -0.66 -3.61
CA TYR A 98 11.77 -0.73 -5.07
C TYR A 98 10.93 0.41 -5.64
N PHE A 99 9.80 0.71 -4.99
CA PHE A 99 8.95 1.84 -5.38
C PHE A 99 9.72 3.16 -5.31
N HIS A 100 10.43 3.40 -4.22
CA HIS A 100 11.26 4.60 -4.07
C HIS A 100 12.34 4.67 -5.17
N LYS A 101 13.07 3.57 -5.44
CA LYS A 101 14.09 3.50 -6.50
C LYS A 101 13.52 3.85 -7.88
N LEU A 102 12.31 3.35 -8.21
CA LEU A 102 11.63 3.67 -9.47
C LEU A 102 11.37 5.18 -9.62
N TYR A 103 10.73 5.80 -8.63
CA TYR A 103 10.27 7.19 -8.73
C TYR A 103 11.31 8.25 -8.40
N THR A 104 12.47 7.87 -7.84
CA THR A 104 13.56 8.83 -7.52
C THR A 104 14.74 8.77 -8.47
N CYS A 105 14.98 7.64 -9.15
CA CYS A 105 16.16 7.49 -10.00
C CYS A 105 15.84 7.32 -11.49
N LYS A 106 14.60 7.00 -11.87
CA LYS A 106 14.30 6.47 -13.21
C LYS A 106 13.04 7.05 -13.87
N LEU A 107 12.25 7.85 -13.16
CA LEU A 107 10.92 8.28 -13.61
C LEU A 107 10.73 9.82 -13.63
N ASP A 108 11.74 10.53 -14.13
CA ASP A 108 11.73 11.98 -14.14
C ASP A 108 10.87 12.56 -15.29
N SER A 109 10.82 11.90 -16.44
CA SER A 109 10.06 12.38 -17.61
C SER A 109 8.69 11.69 -17.74
N ILE A 110 7.61 12.48 -17.67
CA ILE A 110 6.20 12.03 -17.68
C ILE A 110 5.73 11.61 -19.08
N THR A 111 6.40 12.10 -20.13
CA THR A 111 5.91 12.07 -21.53
C THR A 111 6.02 10.71 -22.22
N SER A 112 6.88 9.80 -21.76
CA SER A 112 7.07 8.47 -22.38
C SER A 112 6.58 7.30 -21.52
N LEU A 113 5.77 7.57 -20.50
CA LEU A 113 5.37 6.56 -19.52
C LEU A 113 3.98 5.96 -19.80
N PRO A 114 3.83 4.63 -19.66
CA PRO A 114 2.53 3.99 -19.73
C PRO A 114 1.55 4.57 -18.71
N GLU A 115 0.26 4.58 -19.03
CA GLU A 115 -0.76 5.15 -18.15
C GLU A 115 -0.83 4.45 -16.79
N PHE A 116 -0.65 3.13 -16.75
CA PHE A 116 -0.66 2.38 -15.50
C PHE A 116 0.44 2.81 -14.52
N SER A 117 1.57 3.36 -15.00
CA SER A 117 2.67 3.78 -14.13
C SER A 117 2.40 5.10 -13.40
N ARG A 118 1.31 5.79 -13.76
CA ARG A 118 0.81 6.95 -13.01
C ARG A 118 0.05 6.53 -11.75
N CYS A 119 -0.45 5.29 -11.70
CA CYS A 119 -1.23 4.76 -10.59
C CYS A 119 -0.35 4.07 -9.55
N SER A 120 -0.23 4.68 -8.38
CA SER A 120 0.66 4.19 -7.31
C SER A 120 0.24 2.84 -6.76
N LYS A 121 -1.08 2.55 -6.73
CA LYS A 121 -1.59 1.23 -6.33
C LYS A 121 -1.07 0.12 -7.24
N ARG A 122 -1.11 0.35 -8.56
CA ARG A 122 -0.66 -0.63 -9.56
C ARG A 122 0.84 -0.86 -9.49
N ILE A 123 1.63 0.21 -9.42
CA ILE A 123 3.09 0.08 -9.35
C ILE A 123 3.53 -0.51 -8.01
N TYR A 124 2.93 -0.08 -6.90
CA TYR A 124 3.26 -0.65 -5.60
C TYR A 124 2.87 -2.13 -5.49
N LEU A 125 1.73 -2.54 -6.06
CA LEU A 125 1.37 -3.96 -6.18
C LEU A 125 2.47 -4.75 -6.91
N CYS A 126 2.97 -4.23 -8.04
CA CYS A 126 4.06 -4.89 -8.77
C CYS A 126 5.33 -4.98 -7.91
N CYS A 127 5.68 -3.92 -7.17
CA CYS A 127 6.80 -3.96 -6.23
C CYS A 127 6.62 -5.02 -5.13
N ILE A 128 5.40 -5.21 -4.63
CA ILE A 128 5.09 -6.30 -3.68
C ILE A 128 5.32 -7.66 -4.33
N ILE A 129 4.81 -7.87 -5.55
CA ILE A 129 4.97 -9.14 -6.29
C ILE A 129 6.46 -9.44 -6.48
N LEU A 130 7.25 -8.47 -6.93
CA LEU A 130 8.69 -8.62 -7.11
C LEU A 130 9.41 -8.97 -5.80
N ALA A 131 9.13 -8.24 -4.72
CA ALA A 131 9.73 -8.53 -3.41
C ALA A 131 9.32 -9.90 -2.88
N HIS A 132 8.06 -10.31 -3.09
CA HIS A 132 7.56 -11.61 -2.68
C HIS A 132 8.19 -12.75 -3.48
N LYS A 133 8.44 -12.55 -4.78
CA LYS A 133 9.14 -13.51 -5.63
C LYS A 133 10.63 -13.60 -5.31
N PHE A 134 11.24 -12.49 -4.93
CA PHE A 134 12.66 -12.43 -4.62
C PHE A 134 13.01 -13.06 -3.27
N LEU A 135 12.13 -12.93 -2.26
CA LEU A 135 12.42 -13.36 -0.89
C LEU A 135 11.91 -14.75 -0.53
N ASN A 136 11.03 -15.36 -1.34
CA ASN A 136 10.42 -16.64 -1.02
C ASN A 136 10.64 -17.64 -2.15
N ASP A 137 11.00 -18.87 -1.80
CA ASP A 137 11.13 -19.98 -2.76
C ASP A 137 9.75 -20.38 -3.33
N GLN A 138 8.71 -20.28 -2.49
CA GLN A 138 7.33 -20.50 -2.88
C GLN A 138 6.58 -19.17 -2.95
N THR A 139 6.02 -18.89 -4.12
CA THR A 139 5.40 -17.60 -4.44
C THR A 139 3.97 -17.82 -4.91
N PHE A 140 3.12 -16.82 -4.73
CA PHE A 140 1.76 -16.87 -5.24
C PHE A 140 1.75 -16.95 -6.77
N SER A 141 0.90 -17.83 -7.31
CA SER A 141 0.65 -17.92 -8.74
C SER A 141 0.06 -16.61 -9.29
N MET A 142 0.13 -16.40 -10.60
CA MET A 142 -0.49 -15.24 -11.24
C MET A 142 -2.01 -15.20 -10.99
N SER A 143 -2.68 -16.35 -11.01
CA SER A 143 -4.11 -16.48 -10.70
C SER A 143 -4.42 -16.06 -9.26
N SER A 144 -3.53 -16.36 -8.31
CA SER A 144 -3.64 -15.91 -6.93
C SER A 144 -3.51 -14.38 -6.83
N TRP A 145 -2.53 -13.77 -7.52
CA TRP A 145 -2.37 -12.32 -7.57
C TRP A 145 -3.55 -11.60 -8.24
N GLN A 146 -4.15 -12.21 -9.27
CA GLN A 146 -5.40 -11.75 -9.86
C GLN A 146 -6.53 -11.73 -8.82
N ARG A 147 -6.69 -12.80 -8.02
CA ARG A 147 -7.71 -12.85 -6.95
C ARG A 147 -7.44 -11.83 -5.83
N ILE A 148 -6.18 -11.57 -5.49
CA ILE A 148 -5.80 -10.59 -4.46
C ILE A 148 -6.09 -9.17 -4.92
N SER A 149 -5.73 -8.83 -6.17
CA SER A 149 -5.76 -7.45 -6.68
C SER A 149 -7.00 -7.07 -7.49
N GLY A 150 -7.71 -8.06 -8.04
CA GLY A 150 -8.78 -7.86 -9.02
C GLY A 150 -8.30 -7.49 -10.42
N LEU A 151 -6.99 -7.51 -10.70
CA LEU A 151 -6.42 -7.21 -12.01
C LEU A 151 -6.23 -8.49 -12.83
N SER A 152 -6.34 -8.39 -14.16
CA SER A 152 -6.10 -9.54 -15.03
C SER A 152 -4.66 -10.05 -14.93
N CYS A 153 -4.46 -11.37 -15.05
CA CYS A 153 -3.12 -11.96 -15.11
C CYS A 153 -2.22 -11.29 -16.18
N ARG A 154 -2.80 -10.91 -17.33
CA ARG A 154 -2.08 -10.25 -18.42
C ARG A 154 -1.58 -8.86 -18.01
N ASP A 155 -2.42 -8.07 -17.35
CA ASP A 155 -2.03 -6.74 -16.88
C ASP A 155 -0.97 -6.83 -15.81
N ILE A 156 -1.15 -7.71 -14.82
CA ILE A 156 -0.17 -7.93 -13.75
C ILE A 156 1.18 -8.32 -14.36
N SER A 157 1.18 -9.29 -15.27
CA SER A 157 2.40 -9.76 -15.93
C SER A 157 3.09 -8.66 -16.75
N THR A 158 2.32 -7.79 -17.42
CA THR A 158 2.84 -6.68 -18.21
C THR A 158 3.46 -5.60 -17.32
N MET A 159 2.76 -5.19 -16.27
CA MET A 159 3.25 -4.19 -15.32
C MET A 159 4.47 -4.72 -14.54
N GLU A 160 4.47 -6.01 -14.18
CA GLU A 160 5.58 -6.68 -13.51
C GLU A 160 6.86 -6.62 -14.36
N ARG A 161 6.79 -7.07 -15.63
CA ARG A 161 7.94 -7.00 -16.56
C ARG A 161 8.43 -5.57 -16.73
N TRP A 162 7.51 -4.61 -16.83
CA TRP A 162 7.87 -3.20 -16.94
C TRP A 162 8.63 -2.69 -15.70
N CYS A 163 8.16 -3.02 -14.48
CA CYS A 163 8.84 -2.66 -13.24
C CYS A 163 10.24 -3.29 -13.14
N LEU A 164 10.37 -4.58 -13.48
CA LEU A 164 11.67 -5.28 -13.53
C LEU A 164 12.66 -4.59 -14.46
N ALA A 165 12.23 -4.28 -15.69
CA ALA A 165 13.06 -3.60 -16.66
C ALA A 165 13.49 -2.21 -16.17
N LYS A 166 12.57 -1.45 -15.52
CA LYS A 166 12.90 -0.14 -14.94
C LYS A 166 13.81 -0.21 -13.72
N LEU A 167 13.78 -1.31 -12.98
CA LEU A 167 14.72 -1.61 -11.90
C LEU A 167 16.05 -2.16 -12.42
N ASN A 168 16.20 -2.35 -13.73
CA ASN A 168 17.35 -2.97 -14.37
C ASN A 168 17.70 -4.35 -13.79
N TYR A 169 16.67 -5.09 -13.32
CA TYR A 169 16.81 -6.38 -12.63
C TYR A 169 17.67 -6.35 -11.35
N GLU A 170 18.05 -5.17 -10.85
CA GLU A 170 18.84 -5.00 -9.63
C GLU A 170 17.95 -5.03 -8.38
N LEU A 171 17.54 -6.25 -7.99
CA LEU A 171 16.65 -6.50 -6.86
C LEU A 171 17.40 -6.75 -5.55
N LEU A 172 18.66 -7.18 -5.61
CA LEU A 172 19.48 -7.52 -4.46
C LEU A 172 19.89 -6.28 -3.66
N ILE A 173 19.67 -6.32 -2.36
CA ILE A 173 20.12 -5.33 -1.38
C ILE A 173 20.47 -6.05 -0.08
N SER A 174 21.55 -5.62 0.59
CA SER A 174 21.90 -6.16 1.90
C SER A 174 20.93 -5.68 2.97
N ASP A 175 20.73 -6.48 4.01
CA ASP A 175 19.83 -6.13 5.12
C ASP A 175 20.27 -4.84 5.83
N GLU A 176 21.57 -4.60 5.92
CA GLU A 176 22.15 -3.35 6.44
C GLU A 176 21.74 -2.14 5.61
N LYS A 177 21.90 -2.21 4.28
CA LYS A 177 21.53 -1.13 3.36
C LYS A 177 20.04 -0.87 3.39
N LEU A 178 19.22 -1.92 3.41
CA LEU A 178 17.76 -1.80 3.49
C LEU A 178 17.33 -1.18 4.83
N THR A 179 17.96 -1.59 5.93
CA THR A 179 17.69 -1.05 7.27
C THR A 179 18.07 0.44 7.35
N ALA A 180 19.29 0.80 6.91
CA ALA A 180 19.74 2.18 6.86
C ALA A 180 18.83 3.05 5.98
N TRP A 181 18.42 2.52 4.83
CA TRP A 181 17.46 3.19 3.95
C TRP A 181 16.10 3.40 4.63
N SER A 182 15.53 2.37 5.28
CA SER A 182 14.22 2.47 5.93
C SER A 182 14.24 3.47 7.09
N ARG A 183 15.31 3.50 7.88
CA ARG A 183 15.51 4.49 8.94
C ARG A 183 15.57 5.90 8.36
N LYS A 184 16.29 6.08 7.25
CA LYS A 184 16.46 7.39 6.62
C LYS A 184 15.18 7.91 5.99
N TYR A 185 14.47 7.10 5.19
CA TYR A 185 13.40 7.59 4.31
C TYR A 185 11.97 7.22 4.75
N LEU A 186 11.79 6.12 5.51
CA LEU A 186 10.46 5.62 5.86
C LEU A 186 10.05 6.00 7.29
N TYR A 187 10.97 5.85 8.25
CA TYR A 187 10.69 6.09 9.67
C TYR A 187 11.07 7.47 10.18
N ASN A 188 11.75 8.28 9.36
CA ASN A 188 12.13 9.63 9.74
C ASN A 188 11.03 10.62 9.34
N GLU A 189 10.30 11.13 10.32
CA GLU A 189 9.21 12.11 10.15
C GLU A 189 9.68 13.36 9.36
N VAL A 190 10.95 13.75 9.50
CA VAL A 190 11.55 14.91 8.79
C VAL A 190 11.60 14.69 7.27
N VAL A 191 11.71 13.45 6.79
CA VAL A 191 11.74 13.18 5.34
C VAL A 191 10.38 13.39 4.68
N VAL A 192 9.28 13.14 5.42
CA VAL A 192 7.94 13.49 4.94
C VAL A 192 7.85 15.00 4.70
N GLU A 193 8.40 15.81 5.60
CA GLU A 193 8.48 17.27 5.44
C GLU A 193 9.40 17.68 4.29
N ILE A 194 10.58 17.07 4.14
CA ILE A 194 11.48 17.37 3.02
C ILE A 194 10.85 17.03 1.67
N ILE A 195 10.13 15.92 1.55
CA ILE A 195 9.43 15.57 0.31
C ILE A 195 8.28 16.57 0.07
N ASN A 196 7.54 16.96 1.11
CA ASN A 196 6.49 17.98 0.99
C ASN A 196 7.05 19.37 0.63
N SER A 197 8.22 19.74 1.16
CA SER A 197 8.91 20.99 0.85
C SER A 197 9.44 20.99 -0.59
N LYS A 198 10.01 19.87 -1.06
CA LYS A 198 10.39 19.70 -2.47
C LYS A 198 9.19 19.73 -3.41
N LYS A 199 8.03 19.22 -2.98
CA LYS A 199 6.76 19.35 -3.71
C LYS A 199 6.38 20.83 -3.88
N ARG A 200 6.39 21.61 -2.79
CA ARG A 200 6.04 23.05 -2.83
C ARG A 200 6.97 23.85 -3.75
N ILE A 201 8.29 23.63 -3.67
CA ILE A 201 9.28 24.34 -4.50
C ILE A 201 9.05 24.06 -6.00
N ARG A 202 8.80 22.81 -6.37
CA ARG A 202 8.57 22.42 -7.78
C ARG A 202 7.22 22.88 -8.32
N GLU A 203 6.17 22.93 -7.50
CA GLU A 203 4.87 23.49 -7.89
C GLU A 203 4.99 24.99 -8.21
N THR A 204 5.79 25.73 -7.43
CA THR A 204 6.11 27.14 -7.70
C THR A 204 6.89 27.32 -8.99
N GLU A 205 7.85 26.44 -9.30
CA GLU A 205 8.59 26.45 -10.58
C GLU A 205 7.70 26.15 -11.79
N ILE A 206 6.75 25.20 -11.66
CA ILE A 206 5.80 24.92 -12.75
C ILE A 206 4.88 26.12 -12.98
N LEU A 207 4.40 26.77 -11.91
CA LEU A 207 3.52 27.94 -12.03
C LEU A 207 4.24 29.16 -12.63
N SER A 208 5.54 29.34 -12.35
CA SER A 208 6.34 30.41 -12.94
C SER A 208 6.65 30.18 -14.42
N THR A 209 6.69 28.93 -14.89
CA THR A 209 6.86 28.62 -16.32
C THR A 209 5.58 28.75 -17.16
N LEU A 210 4.41 28.82 -16.52
CA LEU A 210 3.10 28.91 -17.18
C LEU A 210 2.57 30.35 -17.32
N THR A 211 3.26 31.36 -16.78
CA THR A 211 2.90 32.77 -16.98
C THR A 211 3.53 33.29 -18.29
N PRO A 212 2.73 33.77 -19.27
CA PRO A 212 3.27 34.45 -20.43
C PRO A 212 3.85 35.79 -19.96
N ASN A 213 5.14 35.98 -20.21
CA ASN A 213 5.86 37.21 -19.90
C ASN A 213 5.21 38.37 -20.68
N LYS A 214 4.34 39.16 -20.04
CA LYS A 214 3.82 40.42 -20.62
C LYS A 214 4.97 41.41 -20.68
N ARG A 215 5.74 41.39 -21.77
CA ARG A 215 6.64 42.50 -22.12
C ARG A 215 5.77 43.72 -22.42
N LEU A 216 5.77 44.69 -21.51
CA LEU A 216 5.23 46.03 -21.73
C LEU A 216 6.01 46.66 -22.88
N ASN A 217 5.37 46.83 -24.03
CA ASN A 217 5.94 47.55 -25.16
C ASN A 217 5.57 49.03 -25.01
N THR A 218 6.47 49.81 -24.42
CA THR A 218 6.35 51.27 -24.35
C THR A 218 6.77 51.84 -25.70
N ASN A 219 5.81 52.13 -26.57
CA ASN A 219 6.08 52.93 -27.77
C ASN A 219 6.24 54.40 -27.36
N ILE A 220 7.46 54.91 -27.53
CA ILE A 220 7.80 56.32 -27.51
C ILE A 220 7.13 56.97 -28.74
N VAL A 221 6.26 57.94 -28.51
CA VAL A 221 5.73 58.82 -29.55
C VAL A 221 6.72 59.98 -29.72
N ILE A 222 7.33 60.07 -30.91
CA ILE A 222 8.04 61.26 -31.38
C ILE A 222 7.10 61.97 -32.36
N ILE A 223 6.75 63.23 -32.07
CA ILE A 223 6.37 64.26 -33.04
C ILE A 223 7.08 65.54 -32.62
#